data_AF-A0A9C9X204-F1
#
_entry.id   AF-A0A9C9X204-F1
#
_cell.length_a   1.000
_cell.length_b   1.000
_cell.length_c   1.000
_cell.angle_alpha   90.00
_cell.angle_beta   90.00
_cell.angle_gamma   90.00
#
_symmetry.space_group_name_H-M   'P 1'
#
loop_
_entity.id
_entity.type
_entity.pdbx_description
1 polymer ?
#
loop_
_entity_poly.entity_id
_entity_poly.type
_entity_poly.pdbx_seq_one_letter_code
_entity_poly.pdbx_strand_id
1 'polypeptide(L)'
;MFRLTTFLCLSLVLFPFNLFSTEYWSPERRNAFEQQKAFLRIGLDFALSQPHFPAPTCSGVLPNFSYPAEFLQIAQFLSQWQVLDPTSPDYGGMIEAESGALGNVIQTDNTQEAIVVWCQYANLTGDTSTYRNNIDAAWTYIMNYPAYAEEGSTGDDYYRDHNCAWALWGAAWYQTVYSDSSYRWYADSCAGYMVRHQLPVFTPGSNLNAFVMGWMAGNLYRYGRWTGNTAWNDSAVVIGNKVLTWANADPVNNLSDFTWAMSSGTAVWGLCNSVFQADSLAGVNWIQT
;
A
#
# COMPACT_ATOMS: atom_id res chain seq x y z
N MET A 1 -37.87 27.21 -34.99
CA MET A 1 -38.74 27.56 -33.86
C MET A 1 -38.95 26.26 -33.06
N PHE A 2 -38.46 26.18 -31.81
CA PHE A 2 -38.74 25.21 -30.72
C PHE A 2 -38.69 23.68 -31.02
N ARG A 3 -37.67 22.95 -30.54
CA ARG A 3 -37.52 22.20 -29.26
C ARG A 3 -37.89 20.71 -29.33
N LEU A 4 -37.05 19.91 -28.63
CA LEU A 4 -37.29 18.67 -27.85
C LEU A 4 -36.67 17.37 -28.42
N THR A 5 -35.49 16.90 -27.98
CA THR A 5 -35.08 16.12 -26.78
C THR A 5 -35.48 14.62 -26.76
N THR A 6 -34.46 13.79 -26.46
CA THR A 6 -34.46 12.48 -25.74
C THR A 6 -34.74 11.21 -26.58
N PHE A 7 -33.75 10.35 -26.87
CA PHE A 7 -33.16 9.26 -26.06
C PHE A 7 -34.15 8.17 -25.59
N LEU A 8 -33.97 6.94 -26.10
CA LEU A 8 -34.33 5.66 -25.46
C LEU A 8 -33.42 4.58 -26.09
N CYS A 9 -32.45 4.06 -25.32
CA CYS A 9 -32.47 2.73 -24.69
C CYS A 9 -32.30 1.54 -25.64
N LEU A 10 -31.12 0.91 -25.58
CA LEU A 10 -30.94 -0.56 -25.48
C LEU A 10 -29.48 -0.82 -25.04
N SER A 11 -29.26 -1.08 -23.76
CA SER A 11 -28.92 -2.41 -23.21
C SER A 11 -27.44 -2.77 -23.38
N LEU A 12 -26.63 -2.54 -22.34
CA LEU A 12 -26.24 -3.57 -21.36
C LEU A 12 -25.56 -4.78 -22.00
N VAL A 13 -24.27 -4.64 -22.29
CA VAL A 13 -23.34 -5.77 -22.28
C VAL A 13 -22.61 -5.70 -20.94
N LEU A 14 -23.13 -6.46 -19.98
CA LEU A 14 -22.45 -6.77 -18.74
C LEU A 14 -21.32 -7.76 -19.06
N PHE A 15 -20.08 -7.31 -19.06
CA PHE A 15 -18.96 -8.20 -18.79
C PHE A 15 -18.71 -8.20 -17.28
N PRO A 16 -18.91 -9.32 -16.57
CA PRO A 16 -18.41 -9.46 -15.23
C PRO A 16 -16.91 -9.78 -15.35
N PHE A 17 -16.06 -8.78 -15.47
CA PHE A 17 -14.69 -8.96 -15.03
C PHE A 17 -14.73 -8.93 -13.50
N ASN A 18 -14.95 -10.12 -12.94
CA ASN A 18 -14.64 -10.42 -11.56
C ASN A 18 -13.12 -10.28 -11.40
N LEU A 19 -12.63 -9.06 -11.21
CA LEU A 19 -11.32 -8.77 -10.62
C LEU A 19 -11.42 -9.07 -9.11
N PHE A 20 -11.58 -10.35 -8.77
CA PHE A 20 -11.23 -10.78 -7.43
C PHE A 20 -9.71 -10.88 -7.37
N SER A 21 -9.11 -10.41 -6.28
CA SER A 21 -7.77 -10.88 -5.90
C SER A 21 -7.80 -12.41 -5.99
N THR A 22 -6.88 -13.01 -6.75
CA THR A 22 -6.73 -14.47 -6.76
C THR A 22 -6.70 -14.96 -5.32
N GLU A 23 -7.49 -15.99 -5.02
CA GLU A 23 -7.46 -16.62 -3.70
C GLU A 23 -5.99 -16.93 -3.39
N TYR A 24 -5.45 -16.29 -2.35
CA TYR A 24 -4.01 -16.18 -2.08
C TYR A 24 -3.31 -17.56 -2.05
N TRP A 25 -4.09 -18.64 -1.90
CA TRP A 25 -3.67 -20.03 -1.89
C TRP A 25 -4.75 -20.96 -2.48
N SER A 26 -4.45 -21.67 -3.58
CA SER A 26 -5.28 -22.82 -3.98
C SER A 26 -5.22 -23.93 -2.90
N PRO A 27 -6.26 -24.77 -2.75
CA PRO A 27 -6.24 -25.90 -1.82
C PRO A 27 -5.01 -26.82 -2.00
N GLU A 28 -4.54 -26.97 -3.25
CA GLU A 28 -3.35 -27.75 -3.60
C GLU A 28 -2.07 -27.06 -3.12
N ARG A 29 -1.93 -25.73 -3.29
CA ARG A 29 -0.79 -24.98 -2.75
C ARG A 29 -0.77 -25.04 -1.22
N ARG A 30 -1.94 -24.96 -0.57
CA ARG A 30 -2.09 -25.08 0.89
C ARG A 30 -1.62 -26.45 1.39
N ASN A 31 -1.98 -27.51 0.68
CA ASN A 31 -1.53 -28.87 1.00
C ASN A 31 -0.04 -29.10 0.71
N ALA A 32 0.50 -28.56 -0.39
CA ALA A 32 1.94 -28.63 -0.71
C ALA A 32 2.79 -27.91 0.35
N PHE A 33 2.29 -26.78 0.87
CA PHE A 33 2.92 -26.06 1.97
C PHE A 33 2.85 -26.80 3.31
N GLU A 34 1.71 -27.39 3.66
CA GLU A 34 1.60 -28.25 4.84
C GLU A 34 2.57 -29.46 4.76
N GLN A 35 2.89 -29.93 3.56
CA GLN A 35 3.92 -30.96 3.35
C GLN A 35 5.35 -30.42 3.47
N GLN A 36 5.64 -29.20 2.98
CA GLN A 36 6.95 -28.53 3.12
C GLN A 36 7.25 -28.05 4.55
N LYS A 37 6.20 -27.79 5.36
CA LYS A 37 6.25 -27.45 6.80
C LYS A 37 7.06 -28.46 7.64
N ALA A 38 7.15 -29.71 7.20
CA ALA A 38 7.96 -30.74 7.86
C ALA A 38 9.48 -30.52 7.70
N PHE A 39 9.93 -29.91 6.59
CA PHE A 39 11.36 -29.66 6.31
C PHE A 39 11.88 -28.40 7.04
N LEU A 40 11.06 -27.36 7.15
CA LEU A 40 11.45 -26.10 7.80
C LEU A 40 11.59 -26.22 9.33
N ARG A 41 10.96 -27.24 9.93
CA ARG A 41 11.10 -27.57 11.36
C ARG A 41 12.53 -27.96 11.74
N ILE A 42 13.30 -28.56 10.83
CA ILE A 42 14.70 -28.98 11.08
C ILE A 42 15.67 -27.79 10.97
N GLY A 43 15.37 -26.79 10.14
CA GLY A 43 16.20 -25.57 10.00
C GLY A 43 16.07 -24.59 11.17
N LEU A 44 14.88 -24.53 11.79
CA LEU A 44 14.62 -23.67 12.94
C LEU A 44 15.26 -24.19 14.23
N ASP A 45 15.39 -25.51 14.39
CA ASP A 45 16.08 -26.13 15.54
C ASP A 45 17.59 -25.80 15.58
N PHE A 46 18.22 -25.50 14.42
CA PHE A 46 19.60 -25.02 14.34
C PHE A 46 19.74 -23.53 14.73
N ALA A 47 18.73 -22.72 14.42
CA ALA A 47 18.72 -21.30 14.79
C ALA A 47 18.37 -21.05 16.28
N LEU A 48 17.62 -21.97 16.89
CA LEU A 48 17.15 -21.90 18.28
C LEU A 48 18.08 -22.56 19.33
N SER A 49 19.27 -23.04 18.95
CA SER A 49 20.26 -23.57 19.90
C SER A 49 20.97 -22.48 20.73
N GLN A 50 20.48 -21.24 20.70
CA GLN A 50 20.94 -20.12 21.52
C GLN A 50 20.15 -20.08 22.85
N PRO A 51 20.82 -20.08 24.01
CA PRO A 51 20.15 -20.37 25.27
C PRO A 51 19.55 -19.11 25.93
N HIS A 52 18.25 -19.19 26.19
CA HIS A 52 17.46 -18.47 27.20
C HIS A 52 16.62 -17.26 26.75
N PHE A 53 15.40 -17.57 26.32
CA PHE A 53 14.19 -16.88 26.79
C PHE A 53 13.25 -17.93 27.42
N PRO A 54 12.77 -17.74 28.68
CA PRO A 54 11.84 -18.69 29.28
C PRO A 54 10.44 -18.51 28.68
N ALA A 55 9.85 -19.61 28.22
CA ALA A 55 8.51 -19.63 27.65
C ALA A 55 7.42 -19.46 28.73
N PRO A 56 6.34 -18.72 28.47
CA PRO A 56 5.13 -18.77 29.29
C PRO A 56 4.39 -20.08 29.03
N THR A 57 4.10 -20.84 30.09
CA THR A 57 3.21 -21.99 30.03
C THR A 57 1.76 -21.52 30.15
N CYS A 58 1.05 -21.44 29.04
CA CYS A 58 -0.41 -21.36 29.02
C CYS A 58 -0.98 -22.61 28.34
N SER A 59 -1.61 -23.47 29.14
CA SER A 59 -2.45 -24.58 28.69
C SER A 59 -3.75 -24.03 28.07
N GLY A 60 -3.85 -24.14 26.76
CA GLY A 60 -5.04 -23.79 25.97
C GLY A 60 -4.61 -23.61 24.53
N VAL A 61 -4.99 -24.55 23.66
CA VAL A 61 -4.58 -24.58 22.25
C VAL A 61 -5.12 -23.34 21.53
N LEU A 62 -4.29 -22.30 21.42
CA LEU A 62 -4.39 -21.30 20.37
C LEU A 62 -3.52 -21.78 19.19
N PRO A 63 -3.95 -21.60 17.93
CA PRO A 63 -3.10 -21.93 16.80
C PRO A 63 -1.84 -21.05 16.85
N ASN A 64 -0.67 -21.69 16.80
CA ASN A 64 0.64 -21.03 16.79
C ASN A 64 0.85 -20.29 15.46
N PHE A 65 0.21 -19.13 15.30
CA PHE A 65 0.50 -18.18 14.22
C PHE A 65 1.76 -17.39 14.59
N SER A 66 2.79 -17.42 13.75
CA SER A 66 4.00 -16.64 13.94
C SER A 66 4.01 -15.48 12.94
N TYR A 67 3.58 -14.30 13.40
CA TYR A 67 3.62 -13.07 12.59
C TYR A 67 4.99 -12.82 11.95
N PRO A 68 6.13 -13.02 12.66
CA PRO A 68 7.44 -12.90 12.02
C PRO A 68 7.64 -13.91 10.90
N ALA A 69 7.28 -15.19 11.08
CA ALA A 69 7.48 -16.21 10.05
C ALA A 69 6.64 -15.95 8.79
N GLU A 70 5.41 -15.47 8.95
CA GLU A 70 4.57 -15.07 7.81
C GLU A 70 5.14 -13.85 7.08
N PHE A 71 5.60 -12.85 7.83
CA PHE A 71 6.24 -11.68 7.24
C PHE A 71 7.50 -12.05 6.44
N LEU A 72 8.33 -12.96 6.97
CA LEU A 72 9.51 -13.47 6.26
C LEU A 72 9.15 -14.18 4.95
N GLN A 73 8.08 -14.98 4.95
CA GLN A 73 7.59 -15.64 3.74
C GLN A 73 7.11 -14.62 2.72
N ILE A 74 6.41 -13.56 3.14
CA ILE A 74 5.96 -12.48 2.25
C ILE A 74 7.17 -11.76 1.63
N ALA A 75 8.17 -11.38 2.42
CA ALA A 75 9.38 -10.71 1.92
C ALA A 75 10.09 -11.57 0.86
N GLN A 76 10.22 -12.87 1.11
CA GLN A 76 10.82 -13.83 0.19
C GLN A 76 9.97 -14.03 -1.05
N PHE A 77 8.66 -14.15 -0.88
CA PHE A 77 7.70 -14.28 -1.98
C PHE A 77 7.86 -13.11 -2.95
N LEU A 78 7.78 -11.86 -2.47
CA LEU A 78 7.91 -10.67 -3.32
C LEU A 78 9.21 -10.66 -4.15
N SER A 79 10.33 -11.14 -3.60
CA SER A 79 11.61 -11.16 -4.36
C SER A 79 11.56 -12.03 -5.62
N GLN A 80 10.62 -12.99 -5.70
CA GLN A 80 10.43 -13.88 -6.84
C GLN A 80 9.58 -13.25 -7.96
N TRP A 81 8.89 -12.15 -7.66
CA TRP A 81 7.98 -11.45 -8.57
C TRP A 81 8.59 -10.19 -9.20
N GLN A 82 9.87 -9.96 -8.94
CA GLN A 82 10.61 -8.83 -9.50
C GLN A 82 11.21 -9.18 -10.86
N VAL A 83 11.10 -8.26 -11.81
CA VAL A 83 11.78 -8.36 -13.11
C VAL A 83 13.27 -8.08 -12.91
N LEU A 84 14.08 -9.13 -12.88
CA LEU A 84 15.54 -9.02 -12.64
C LEU A 84 16.40 -9.16 -13.90
N ASP A 85 15.80 -9.21 -15.09
CA ASP A 85 16.54 -9.13 -16.35
C ASP A 85 17.04 -7.69 -16.57
N PRO A 86 18.35 -7.41 -16.51
CA PRO A 86 18.88 -6.06 -16.63
C PRO A 86 18.74 -5.48 -18.05
N THR A 87 18.34 -6.29 -19.03
CA THR A 87 18.05 -5.81 -20.39
C THR A 87 16.59 -5.46 -20.61
N SER A 88 15.71 -5.80 -19.66
CA SER A 88 14.30 -5.42 -19.70
C SER A 88 14.14 -3.91 -19.47
N PRO A 89 13.25 -3.22 -20.22
CA PRO A 89 12.87 -1.84 -19.88
C PRO A 89 12.25 -1.74 -18.48
N ASP A 90 11.71 -2.85 -17.97
CA ASP A 90 11.03 -2.93 -16.67
C ASP A 90 11.93 -3.49 -15.57
N TYR A 91 13.26 -3.46 -15.77
CA TYR A 91 14.22 -3.95 -14.79
C TYR A 91 13.99 -3.32 -13.40
N GLY A 92 13.78 -4.19 -12.41
CA GLY A 92 13.51 -3.86 -11.03
C GLY A 92 12.03 -3.69 -10.68
N GLY A 93 11.14 -3.62 -11.66
CA GLY A 93 9.71 -3.50 -11.40
C GLY A 93 9.10 -4.81 -10.91
N MET A 94 7.99 -4.71 -10.20
CA MET A 94 7.22 -5.84 -9.68
C MET A 94 6.06 -6.19 -10.61
N ILE A 95 5.90 -7.49 -10.86
CA ILE A 95 4.78 -8.04 -11.62
C ILE A 95 3.50 -7.91 -10.78
N GLU A 96 2.44 -7.37 -11.39
CA GLU A 96 1.19 -6.99 -10.72
C GLU A 96 0.40 -8.19 -10.19
N ALA A 97 0.17 -9.19 -11.04
CA ALA A 97 -0.72 -10.31 -10.67
C ALA A 97 -0.09 -11.68 -10.87
N GLU A 98 -0.54 -12.64 -10.08
CA GLU A 98 -0.03 -14.01 -10.19
C GLU A 98 -0.44 -14.74 -11.47
N SER A 99 -1.53 -14.28 -12.09
CA SER A 99 -2.10 -14.91 -13.27
C SER A 99 -3.08 -13.96 -13.98
N GLY A 100 -3.62 -14.43 -15.10
CA GLY A 100 -4.67 -13.72 -15.84
C GLY A 100 -4.13 -12.55 -16.66
N ALA A 101 -5.02 -11.61 -16.97
CA ALA A 101 -4.72 -10.49 -17.88
C ALA A 101 -3.64 -9.54 -17.34
N LEU A 102 -3.44 -9.51 -16.03
CA LEU A 102 -2.46 -8.63 -15.36
C LEU A 102 -1.11 -9.32 -15.09
N GLY A 103 -0.94 -10.60 -15.45
CA GLY A 103 0.25 -11.38 -15.06
C GLY A 103 1.57 -10.97 -15.71
N ASN A 104 1.55 -10.02 -16.66
CA ASN A 104 2.74 -9.42 -17.26
C ASN A 104 2.73 -7.89 -17.14
N VAL A 105 1.82 -7.33 -16.34
CA VAL A 105 1.78 -5.89 -16.09
C VAL A 105 2.77 -5.62 -14.96
N ILE A 106 3.62 -4.62 -15.15
CA ILE A 106 4.59 -4.19 -14.15
C ILE A 106 4.09 -2.86 -13.58
N GLN A 107 4.01 -2.75 -12.25
CA GLN A 107 3.39 -1.60 -11.62
C GLN A 107 4.20 -1.00 -10.47
N THR A 108 4.07 0.32 -10.33
CA THR A 108 4.87 1.14 -9.41
C THR A 108 4.38 1.09 -7.97
N ASP A 109 3.09 0.86 -7.70
CA ASP A 109 2.61 0.49 -6.36
C ASP A 109 3.32 -0.76 -5.84
N ASN A 110 3.19 -1.90 -6.53
CA ASN A 110 3.74 -3.18 -6.07
C ASN A 110 5.26 -3.09 -5.87
N THR A 111 5.93 -2.32 -6.73
CA THR A 111 7.37 -2.05 -6.63
C THR A 111 7.72 -1.27 -5.35
N GLN A 112 6.96 -0.23 -5.04
CA GLN A 112 7.18 0.57 -3.83
C GLN A 112 6.77 -0.17 -2.55
N GLU A 113 5.69 -0.96 -2.60
CA GLU A 113 5.29 -1.85 -1.51
C GLU A 113 6.39 -2.86 -1.18
N ALA A 114 6.98 -3.48 -2.21
CA ALA A 114 8.08 -4.43 -2.03
C ALA A 114 9.31 -3.78 -1.35
N ILE A 115 9.67 -2.55 -1.73
CA ILE A 115 10.74 -1.79 -1.05
C ILE A 115 10.42 -1.64 0.44
N VAL A 116 9.19 -1.24 0.78
CA VAL A 116 8.77 -1.07 2.17
C VAL A 116 8.90 -2.40 2.94
N VAL A 117 8.44 -3.51 2.36
CA VAL A 117 8.52 -4.84 2.98
C VAL A 117 9.98 -5.27 3.19
N TRP A 118 10.83 -5.14 2.19
CA TRP A 118 12.25 -5.53 2.30
C TRP A 118 13.03 -4.63 3.26
N CYS A 119 12.74 -3.33 3.32
CA CYS A 119 13.32 -2.45 4.33
C CYS A 119 12.83 -2.81 5.74
N GLN A 120 11.54 -3.11 5.92
CA GLN A 120 11.03 -3.58 7.21
C GLN A 120 11.67 -4.90 7.64
N TYR A 121 11.90 -5.83 6.71
CA TYR A 121 12.69 -7.04 6.97
C TYR A 121 14.06 -6.68 7.54
N ALA A 122 14.81 -5.83 6.85
CA ALA A 122 16.15 -5.43 7.29
C ALA A 122 16.14 -4.73 8.66
N ASN A 123 15.13 -3.89 8.93
CA ASN A 123 14.96 -3.25 10.23
C ASN A 123 14.67 -4.25 11.37
N LEU A 124 13.86 -5.29 11.10
CA LEU A 124 13.46 -6.27 12.10
C LEU A 124 14.55 -7.32 12.38
N THR A 125 15.31 -7.71 11.36
CA THR A 125 16.31 -8.78 11.45
C THR A 125 17.74 -8.26 11.64
N GLY A 126 17.99 -7.00 11.30
CA GLY A 126 19.34 -6.44 11.16
C GLY A 126 20.06 -6.87 9.88
N ASP A 127 19.45 -7.73 9.06
CA ASP A 127 20.03 -8.18 7.79
C ASP A 127 19.69 -7.19 6.67
N THR A 128 20.66 -6.32 6.39
CA THR A 128 20.60 -5.30 5.35
C THR A 128 21.11 -5.80 3.98
N SER A 129 21.45 -7.08 3.87
CA SER A 129 22.13 -7.62 2.69
C SER A 129 21.22 -8.49 1.83
N THR A 130 20.34 -9.30 2.44
CA THR A 130 19.55 -10.32 1.74
C THR A 130 18.73 -9.76 0.56
N TYR A 131 18.06 -8.63 0.73
CA TYR A 131 17.24 -8.00 -0.32
C TYR A 131 17.86 -6.74 -0.91
N ARG A 132 19.15 -6.47 -0.67
CA ARG A 132 19.77 -5.21 -1.10
C ARG A 132 19.70 -5.02 -2.61
N ASN A 133 20.06 -6.06 -3.37
CA ASN A 133 20.02 -6.01 -4.84
C ASN A 133 18.60 -5.81 -5.37
N ASN A 134 17.59 -6.42 -4.72
CA ASN A 134 16.19 -6.24 -5.08
C ASN A 134 15.74 -4.79 -4.87
N ILE A 135 16.11 -4.19 -3.74
CA ILE A 135 15.80 -2.79 -3.44
C ILE A 135 16.49 -1.84 -4.43
N ASP A 136 17.77 -2.06 -4.74
CA ASP A 136 18.51 -1.21 -5.69
C ASP A 136 17.92 -1.30 -7.11
N ALA A 137 17.49 -2.50 -7.54
CA ALA A 137 16.77 -2.68 -8.80
C ALA A 137 15.41 -1.98 -8.77
N ALA A 138 14.63 -2.14 -7.70
CA ALA A 138 13.31 -1.51 -7.56
C ALA A 138 13.38 0.03 -7.63
N TRP A 139 14.40 0.63 -7.02
CA TRP A 139 14.63 2.06 -7.18
C TRP A 139 15.00 2.46 -8.60
N THR A 140 15.77 1.63 -9.31
CA THR A 140 16.07 1.86 -10.75
C THR A 140 14.78 1.92 -11.57
N TYR A 141 13.85 0.98 -11.34
CA TYR A 141 12.55 1.00 -11.98
C TYR A 141 11.75 2.27 -11.66
N ILE A 142 11.62 2.61 -10.38
CA ILE A 142 10.82 3.78 -9.94
C ILE A 142 11.38 5.10 -10.49
N MET A 143 12.69 5.21 -10.67
CA MET A 143 13.28 6.42 -11.27
C MET A 143 12.99 6.54 -12.77
N ASN A 144 12.75 5.42 -13.47
CA ASN A 144 12.35 5.40 -14.87
C ASN A 144 10.83 5.60 -15.05
N TYR A 145 10.04 5.13 -14.07
CA TYR A 145 8.58 5.19 -14.05
C TYR A 145 8.09 5.86 -12.76
N PRO A 146 8.31 7.18 -12.58
CA PRO A 146 7.98 7.83 -11.33
C PRO A 146 6.46 7.88 -11.12
N ALA A 147 6.02 7.67 -9.88
CA ALA A 147 4.59 7.59 -9.51
C ALA A 147 3.73 8.75 -10.04
N TYR A 148 4.25 9.98 -10.01
CA TYR A 148 3.53 11.18 -10.48
C TYR A 148 3.42 11.26 -12.02
N ALA A 149 4.08 10.38 -12.77
CA ALA A 149 4.04 10.29 -14.23
C ALA A 149 3.40 9.00 -14.75
N GLU A 150 2.94 8.13 -13.85
CA GLU A 150 2.21 6.89 -14.16
C GLU A 150 0.92 7.13 -14.94
N GLU A 151 0.23 6.06 -15.33
CA GLU A 151 -1.06 6.18 -16.02
C GLU A 151 -2.08 7.00 -15.21
N GLY A 152 -2.89 7.77 -15.95
CA GLY A 152 -3.88 8.69 -15.37
C GLY A 152 -4.35 9.70 -16.41
N SER A 153 -5.66 9.94 -16.45
CA SER A 153 -6.26 11.02 -17.24
C SER A 153 -6.41 12.27 -16.38
N THR A 154 -6.48 13.46 -17.00
CA THR A 154 -6.76 14.69 -16.25
C THR A 154 -8.06 14.56 -15.45
N GLY A 155 -7.97 14.61 -14.12
CA GLY A 155 -9.11 14.44 -13.23
C GLY A 155 -9.38 13.00 -12.78
N ASP A 156 -8.55 12.05 -13.23
CA ASP A 156 -8.52 10.64 -12.83
C ASP A 156 -7.09 10.26 -12.44
N ASP A 157 -6.57 10.99 -11.45
CA ASP A 157 -5.18 10.93 -10.99
C ASP A 157 -5.03 10.02 -9.74
N TYR A 158 -6.07 9.25 -9.39
CA TYR A 158 -6.08 8.48 -8.13
C TYR A 158 -4.89 7.52 -8.03
N TYR A 159 -4.50 6.90 -9.16
CA TYR A 159 -3.42 5.93 -9.18
C TYR A 159 -2.06 6.59 -8.94
N ARG A 160 -1.83 7.77 -9.54
CA ARG A 160 -0.63 8.59 -9.30
C ARG A 160 -0.54 9.02 -7.84
N ASP A 161 -1.64 9.49 -7.27
CA ASP A 161 -1.69 9.91 -5.88
C ASP A 161 -1.49 8.76 -4.90
N HIS A 162 -2.06 7.58 -5.20
CA HIS A 162 -1.84 6.36 -4.44
C HIS A 162 -0.36 5.96 -4.43
N ASN A 163 0.26 5.94 -5.61
CA ASN A 163 1.66 5.58 -5.79
C ASN A 163 2.60 6.63 -5.16
N CYS A 164 2.25 7.92 -5.23
CA CYS A 164 3.00 8.98 -4.58
C CYS A 164 3.03 8.82 -3.06
N ALA A 165 1.94 8.35 -2.45
CA ALA A 165 1.93 8.08 -1.01
C ALA A 165 2.85 6.91 -0.63
N TRP A 166 2.94 5.86 -1.45
CA TRP A 166 3.91 4.77 -1.28
C TRP A 166 5.36 5.26 -1.39
N ALA A 167 5.66 6.19 -2.30
CA ALA A 167 6.98 6.79 -2.44
C ALA A 167 7.50 7.41 -1.12
N LEU A 168 6.61 8.07 -0.37
CA LEU A 168 6.94 8.68 0.91
C LEU A 168 7.42 7.63 1.92
N TRP A 169 6.74 6.48 1.96
CA TRP A 169 7.12 5.37 2.83
C TRP A 169 8.38 4.66 2.38
N GLY A 170 8.49 4.34 1.08
CA GLY A 170 9.65 3.67 0.53
C GLY A 170 10.94 4.44 0.83
N ALA A 171 10.95 5.76 0.56
CA ALA A 171 12.12 6.59 0.83
C ALA A 171 12.42 6.71 2.34
N ALA A 172 11.39 6.85 3.19
CA ALA A 172 11.56 6.97 4.64
C ALA A 172 12.13 5.69 5.26
N TRP A 173 11.61 4.52 4.87
CA TRP A 173 12.12 3.23 5.33
C TRP A 173 13.52 2.95 4.83
N TYR A 174 13.79 3.22 3.55
CA TYR A 174 15.12 3.08 2.98
C TYR A 174 16.15 3.93 3.73
N GLN A 175 15.84 5.21 3.97
CA GLN A 175 16.72 6.09 4.74
C GLN A 175 16.89 5.63 6.19
N THR A 176 15.83 5.13 6.83
CA THR A 176 15.90 4.64 8.22
C THR A 176 16.84 3.44 8.36
N VAL A 177 16.78 2.49 7.42
CA VAL A 177 17.56 1.25 7.47
C VAL A 177 19.00 1.47 7.01
N TYR A 178 19.19 2.18 5.91
CA TYR A 178 20.49 2.31 5.25
C TYR A 178 21.22 3.61 5.57
N SER A 179 20.59 4.53 6.32
CA SER A 179 21.11 5.89 6.55
C SER A 179 21.43 6.65 5.26
N ASP A 180 20.74 6.28 4.16
CA ASP A 180 20.97 6.80 2.82
C ASP A 180 19.74 7.60 2.37
N SER A 181 19.97 8.86 2.02
CA SER A 181 18.93 9.82 1.64
C SER A 181 18.81 10.01 0.12
N SER A 182 19.43 9.15 -0.69
CA SER A 182 19.49 9.30 -2.16
C SER A 182 18.11 9.39 -2.84
N TYR A 183 17.06 8.80 -2.25
CA TYR A 183 15.69 8.82 -2.79
C TYR A 183 14.78 9.86 -2.12
N ARG A 184 15.35 10.72 -1.28
CA ARG A 184 14.63 11.78 -0.57
C ARG A 184 13.91 12.73 -1.51
N TRP A 185 14.62 13.21 -2.53
CA TRP A 185 14.10 14.17 -3.49
C TRP A 185 12.90 13.62 -4.27
N TYR A 186 12.88 12.31 -4.56
CA TYR A 186 11.77 11.66 -5.23
C TYR A 186 10.53 11.68 -4.35
N ALA A 187 10.65 11.30 -3.08
CA ALA A 187 9.54 11.42 -2.14
C ALA A 187 9.07 12.87 -1.93
N ASP A 188 9.98 13.85 -1.88
CA ASP A 188 9.61 15.27 -1.82
C ASP A 188 8.81 15.72 -3.06
N SER A 189 9.15 15.19 -4.25
CA SER A 189 8.41 15.47 -5.49
C SER A 189 7.01 14.86 -5.49
N CYS A 190 6.85 13.63 -4.97
CA CYS A 190 5.56 12.97 -4.75
C CYS A 190 4.70 13.73 -3.73
N ALA A 191 5.27 14.15 -2.60
CA ALA A 191 4.56 14.99 -1.64
C ALA A 191 4.07 16.30 -2.27
N GLY A 192 4.92 16.95 -3.08
CA GLY A 192 4.55 18.14 -3.83
C GLY A 192 3.43 17.88 -4.84
N TYR A 193 3.42 16.74 -5.51
CA TYR A 193 2.36 16.33 -6.44
C TYR A 193 1.01 16.21 -5.71
N MET A 194 0.98 15.42 -4.63
CA MET A 194 -0.24 15.17 -3.82
C MET A 194 -0.89 16.47 -3.32
N VAL A 195 -0.08 17.47 -2.95
CA VAL A 195 -0.59 18.77 -2.50
C VAL A 195 -1.24 19.57 -3.64
N ARG A 196 -0.69 19.49 -4.85
CA ARG A 196 -1.15 20.27 -6.02
C ARG A 196 -2.29 19.59 -6.80
N HIS A 197 -2.39 18.27 -6.75
CA HIS A 197 -3.25 17.46 -7.60
C HIS A 197 -4.36 16.74 -6.82
N GLN A 198 -4.96 17.41 -5.84
CA GLN A 198 -5.98 16.79 -4.98
C GLN A 198 -7.21 16.32 -5.78
N LEU A 199 -7.62 15.09 -5.54
CA LEU A 199 -8.76 14.46 -6.20
C LEU A 199 -10.10 15.09 -5.77
N PRO A 200 -11.11 15.10 -6.66
CA PRO A 200 -12.47 15.48 -6.27
C PRO A 200 -13.15 14.33 -5.50
N VAL A 201 -13.66 14.62 -4.29
CA VAL A 201 -14.31 13.61 -3.41
C VAL A 201 -15.83 13.76 -3.26
N PHE A 202 -16.40 14.86 -3.78
CA PHE A 202 -17.85 15.13 -3.70
C PHE A 202 -18.57 14.90 -5.04
N THR A 203 -17.96 14.15 -5.95
CA THR A 203 -18.55 13.84 -7.26
C THR A 203 -19.22 12.47 -7.19
N PRO A 204 -20.41 12.26 -7.78
CA PRO A 204 -21.01 10.93 -7.83
C PRO A 204 -20.02 9.88 -8.39
N GLY A 205 -19.85 8.77 -7.66
CA GLY A 205 -18.90 7.71 -8.03
C GLY A 205 -17.44 7.93 -7.58
N SER A 206 -17.11 9.03 -6.89
CA SER A 206 -15.75 9.34 -6.46
C SER A 206 -15.34 8.73 -5.12
N ASN A 207 -15.92 7.60 -4.71
CA ASN A 207 -15.57 6.96 -3.44
C ASN A 207 -14.09 6.54 -3.42
N LEU A 208 -13.60 6.01 -4.54
CA LEU A 208 -12.18 5.68 -4.71
C LEU A 208 -11.26 6.88 -4.44
N ASN A 209 -11.64 8.07 -4.94
CA ASN A 209 -10.88 9.29 -4.68
C ASN A 209 -10.82 9.63 -3.19
N ALA A 210 -11.90 9.39 -2.44
CA ALA A 210 -11.91 9.62 -1.00
C ALA A 210 -11.02 8.61 -0.25
N PHE A 211 -11.03 7.34 -0.67
CA PHE A 211 -10.14 6.30 -0.14
C PHE A 211 -8.67 6.67 -0.36
N VAL A 212 -8.32 7.05 -1.59
CA VAL A 212 -6.97 7.49 -1.96
C VAL A 212 -6.58 8.78 -1.26
N MET A 213 -7.46 9.78 -1.18
CA MET A 213 -7.16 11.00 -0.42
C MET A 213 -6.94 10.74 1.07
N GLY A 214 -7.61 9.75 1.65
CA GLY A 214 -7.31 9.30 3.01
C GLY A 214 -5.92 8.70 3.11
N TRP A 215 -5.58 7.77 2.21
CA TRP A 215 -4.23 7.21 2.08
C TRP A 215 -3.17 8.31 1.98
N MET A 216 -3.38 9.28 1.09
CA MET A 216 -2.51 10.42 0.90
C MET A 216 -2.35 11.23 2.18
N ALA A 217 -3.44 11.60 2.86
CA ALA A 217 -3.42 12.42 4.05
C ALA A 217 -2.61 11.76 5.17
N GLY A 218 -2.86 10.49 5.46
CA GLY A 218 -2.14 9.76 6.50
C GLY A 218 -0.64 9.66 6.21
N ASN A 219 -0.27 9.33 4.97
CA ASN A 219 1.12 9.21 4.57
C ASN A 219 1.84 10.56 4.54
N LEU A 220 1.22 11.59 3.98
CA LEU A 220 1.79 12.94 3.92
C LEU A 220 1.98 13.53 5.32
N TYR A 221 1.06 13.29 6.26
CA TYR A 221 1.22 13.77 7.64
C TYR A 221 2.40 13.07 8.32
N ARG A 222 2.50 11.73 8.23
CA ARG A 222 3.62 10.98 8.79
C ARG A 222 4.96 11.41 8.18
N TYR A 223 4.98 11.63 6.87
CA TYR A 223 6.15 12.12 6.16
C TYR A 223 6.53 13.54 6.59
N GLY A 224 5.58 14.48 6.69
CA GLY A 224 5.83 15.82 7.23
C GLY A 224 6.44 15.78 8.63
N ARG A 225 5.94 14.89 9.50
CA ARG A 225 6.46 14.69 10.86
C ARG A 225 7.89 14.15 10.86
N TRP A 226 8.15 13.12 10.05
CA TRP A 226 9.47 12.50 9.93
C TRP A 226 10.55 13.51 9.48
N THR A 227 10.12 14.56 8.77
CA THR A 227 11.01 15.45 8.01
C THR A 227 11.10 16.84 8.59
N GLY A 228 10.28 17.10 9.63
CA GLY A 228 10.14 18.42 10.23
C GLY A 228 9.44 19.43 9.33
N ASN A 229 8.80 18.99 8.24
CA ASN A 229 8.11 19.89 7.31
C ASN A 229 6.65 20.09 7.75
N THR A 230 6.42 21.16 8.51
CA THR A 230 5.08 21.50 9.02
C THR A 230 4.09 21.86 7.91
N ALA A 231 4.54 22.39 6.77
CA ALA A 231 3.64 22.71 5.66
C ALA A 231 2.98 21.46 5.05
N TRP A 232 3.70 20.32 5.03
CA TRP A 232 3.10 19.05 4.65
C TRP A 232 2.16 18.49 5.71
N ASN A 233 2.43 18.72 7.00
CA ASN A 233 1.48 18.37 8.06
C ASN A 233 0.17 19.14 7.91
N ASP A 234 0.25 20.45 7.71
CA ASP A 234 -0.94 21.30 7.54
C ASP A 234 -1.72 20.91 6.28
N SER A 235 -1.01 20.66 5.17
CA SER A 235 -1.63 20.21 3.92
C SER A 235 -2.32 18.86 4.08
N ALA A 236 -1.71 17.92 4.79
CA ALA A 236 -2.29 16.61 5.08
C ALA A 236 -3.57 16.71 5.91
N VAL A 237 -3.61 17.61 6.91
CA VAL A 237 -4.83 17.87 7.70
C VAL A 237 -5.93 18.49 6.83
N VAL A 238 -5.59 19.40 5.90
CA VAL A 238 -6.55 19.95 4.94
C VAL A 238 -7.14 18.87 4.04
N ILE A 239 -6.30 17.98 3.50
CA ILE A 239 -6.73 16.82 2.68
C ILE A 239 -7.62 15.90 3.52
N GLY A 240 -7.18 15.53 4.72
CA GLY A 240 -7.94 14.65 5.61
C GLY A 240 -9.29 15.22 6.03
N ASN A 241 -9.40 16.53 6.26
CA ASN A 241 -10.68 17.18 6.58
C ASN A 241 -11.69 17.11 5.43
N LYS A 242 -11.23 17.08 4.16
CA LYS A 242 -12.12 16.84 3.01
C LYS A 242 -12.68 15.41 3.04
N VAL A 243 -11.83 14.43 3.33
CA VAL A 243 -12.24 13.02 3.49
C VAL A 243 -13.19 12.86 4.68
N LEU A 244 -12.94 13.54 5.80
CA LEU A 244 -13.83 13.52 6.97
C LEU A 244 -15.19 14.11 6.64
N THR A 245 -15.23 15.22 5.90
CA THR A 245 -16.47 15.84 5.44
C THR A 245 -17.24 14.90 4.52
N TRP A 246 -16.56 14.23 3.58
CA TRP A 246 -17.18 13.21 2.73
C TRP A 246 -17.72 12.04 3.56
N ALA A 247 -16.93 11.50 4.49
CA ALA A 247 -17.36 10.38 5.34
C ALA A 247 -18.62 10.73 6.16
N ASN A 248 -18.68 11.95 6.70
CA ASN A 248 -19.82 12.43 7.48
C ASN A 248 -21.08 12.75 6.66
N ALA A 249 -20.95 12.95 5.35
CA ALA A 249 -22.10 13.29 4.51
C ALA A 249 -23.09 12.12 4.38
N ASP A 250 -22.57 10.89 4.33
CA ASP A 250 -23.37 9.66 4.27
C ASP A 250 -22.54 8.47 4.81
N PRO A 251 -22.35 8.37 6.14
CA PRO A 251 -21.43 7.38 6.71
C PRO A 251 -21.83 5.94 6.42
N VAL A 252 -23.14 5.68 6.24
CA VAL A 252 -23.66 4.33 5.94
C VAL A 252 -23.16 3.86 4.58
N ASN A 253 -23.23 4.71 3.55
CA ASN A 253 -22.84 4.33 2.19
C ASN A 253 -21.35 4.60 1.90
N ASN A 254 -20.79 5.67 2.46
CA ASN A 254 -19.40 6.05 2.19
C ASN A 254 -18.41 5.12 2.88
N LEU A 255 -18.78 4.52 4.01
CA LEU A 255 -17.89 3.63 4.76
C LEU A 255 -18.17 2.14 4.56
N SER A 256 -19.10 1.76 3.66
CA SER A 256 -19.50 0.37 3.47
C SER A 256 -18.63 -0.45 2.52
N ASP A 257 -17.72 0.15 1.76
CA ASP A 257 -16.86 -0.60 0.83
C ASP A 257 -15.61 -1.12 1.53
N PHE A 258 -15.49 -2.45 1.61
CA PHE A 258 -14.38 -3.17 2.25
C PHE A 258 -13.74 -4.22 1.32
N THR A 259 -14.09 -4.22 0.03
CA THR A 259 -13.76 -5.33 -0.87
C THR A 259 -12.39 -5.23 -1.51
N TRP A 260 -11.81 -4.03 -1.56
CA TRP A 260 -10.55 -3.75 -2.26
C TRP A 260 -9.51 -3.10 -1.34
N ALA A 261 -8.23 -3.12 -1.76
CA ALA A 261 -7.12 -2.56 -1.00
C ALA A 261 -7.26 -1.02 -0.79
N MET A 262 -7.86 -0.33 -1.76
CA MET A 262 -8.33 1.05 -1.60
C MET A 262 -9.80 1.04 -1.21
N SER A 263 -10.07 0.89 0.09
CA SER A 263 -11.41 0.77 0.67
C SER A 263 -11.72 1.88 1.68
N SER A 264 -12.90 1.83 2.29
CA SER A 264 -13.26 2.72 3.40
C SER A 264 -12.30 2.61 4.58
N GLY A 265 -11.72 1.44 4.81
CA GLY A 265 -10.66 1.23 5.80
C GLY A 265 -9.44 2.13 5.55
N THR A 266 -9.09 2.33 4.28
CA THR A 266 -7.98 3.21 3.86
C THR A 266 -8.30 4.68 4.15
N ALA A 267 -9.54 5.11 3.90
CA ALA A 267 -9.99 6.44 4.29
C ALA A 267 -9.90 6.66 5.80
N VAL A 268 -10.44 5.73 6.59
CA VAL A 268 -10.43 5.80 8.07
C VAL A 268 -8.99 5.78 8.61
N TRP A 269 -8.13 4.90 8.10
CA TRP A 269 -6.72 4.88 8.47
C TRP A 269 -6.06 6.24 8.20
N GLY A 270 -6.37 6.84 7.05
CA GLY A 270 -5.93 8.17 6.67
C GLY A 270 -6.32 9.25 7.67
N LEU A 271 -7.59 9.28 8.08
CA LEU A 271 -8.11 10.21 9.08
C LEU A 271 -7.40 10.05 10.43
N CYS A 272 -7.25 8.80 10.89
CA CYS A 272 -6.53 8.48 12.11
C CYS A 272 -5.08 8.97 12.09
N ASN A 273 -4.38 8.80 10.96
CA ASN A 273 -2.97 9.15 10.81
C ASN A 273 -2.73 10.61 10.37
N SER A 274 -3.78 11.43 10.24
CA SER A 274 -3.68 12.84 9.87
C SER A 274 -4.51 13.73 10.81
N VAL A 275 -5.81 13.91 10.52
CA VAL A 275 -6.72 14.80 11.26
C VAL A 275 -6.76 14.45 12.74
N PHE A 276 -6.95 13.18 13.09
CA PHE A 276 -7.06 12.76 14.48
C PHE A 276 -5.69 12.64 15.17
N GLN A 277 -4.61 12.51 14.40
CA GLN A 277 -3.27 12.64 14.95
C GLN A 277 -2.95 14.11 15.31
N ALA A 278 -3.52 15.07 14.59
CA ALA A 278 -3.41 16.51 14.87
C ALA A 278 -4.36 16.96 15.99
N ASP A 279 -5.57 16.38 16.06
CA ASP A 279 -6.55 16.58 17.13
C ASP A 279 -7.16 15.24 17.58
N SER A 280 -6.56 14.64 18.60
CA SER A 280 -6.98 13.33 19.12
C SER A 280 -8.36 13.36 19.78
N LEU A 281 -8.78 14.52 20.31
CA LEU A 281 -10.10 14.64 20.95
C LEU A 281 -11.20 14.59 19.89
N ALA A 282 -11.01 15.25 18.75
CA ALA A 282 -11.91 15.15 17.61
C ALA A 282 -12.08 13.71 17.14
N GLY A 283 -10.98 12.93 17.08
CA GLY A 283 -11.02 11.52 16.71
C GLY A 283 -11.81 10.64 17.68
N VAL A 284 -11.60 10.83 18.99
CA VAL A 284 -12.38 10.10 20.03
C VAL A 284 -13.87 10.39 19.89
N ASN A 285 -14.25 11.66 19.68
CA ASN A 285 -15.64 12.04 19.53
C ASN A 285 -16.25 11.45 18.25
N TRP A 286 -15.51 11.45 17.14
CA TRP A 286 -15.98 10.94 15.85
C TRP A 286 -16.28 9.44 15.85
N ILE A 287 -15.44 8.63 16.52
CA ILE A 287 -15.67 7.17 16.62
C ILE A 287 -16.96 6.84 17.42
N GLN A 288 -17.44 7.77 18.25
CA GLN A 288 -18.61 7.57 19.10
C GLN A 288 -19.94 7.94 18.43
N THR A 289 -19.91 8.58 17.25
CA THR A 289 -21.11 8.98 16.49
C THR A 289 -21.53 7.92 15.49
#